data_AF-A0A359DFG5-F1
#
_entry.id   AF-A0A359DFG5-F1
#
_cell.length_a   1.000
_cell.length_b   1.000
_cell.length_c   1.000
_cell.angle_alpha   90.00
_cell.angle_beta   90.00
_cell.angle_gamma   90.00
#
_symmetry.space_group_name_H-M   'P 1'
#
loop_
_entity.id
_entity.type
_entity.pdbx_description
1 polymer ?
#
loop_
_entity_poly.entity_id
_entity_poly.type
_entity_poly.pdbx_seq_one_letter_code
_entity_poly.pdbx_strand_id
1 'polypeptide(L)' 'CGVAMLDSPGDILPIALHYLGLDPNSSQAEDYDKARELMLKIRPYIAYFHSAKYMTDIANGDICVAI' A
#
# COMPACT_ATOMS: atom_id res chain seq x y z
N CYS A 1 -11.59 1.06 -13.15
CA CYS A 1 -10.71 2.12 -12.62
C CYS A 1 -9.52 1.48 -11.91
N GLY A 2 -8.28 1.97 -12.10
CA GLY A 2 -7.08 1.40 -11.48
C GLY A 2 -6.75 1.99 -10.10
N VAL A 3 -6.09 1.18 -9.26
CA VAL A 3 -5.53 1.58 -7.95
C VAL A 3 -4.02 1.36 -7.98
N ALA A 4 -3.25 2.40 -7.70
CA ALA A 4 -1.79 2.35 -7.63
C ALA A 4 -1.30 2.41 -6.19
N MET A 5 -0.12 1.85 -5.93
CA MET A 5 0.54 1.95 -4.64
C MET A 5 2.00 2.41 -4.79
N LEU A 6 2.52 3.15 -3.81
CA LEU A 6 3.93 3.52 -3.74
C LEU A 6 4.80 2.25 -3.57
N ASP A 7 5.92 2.20 -4.28
CA ASP A 7 6.96 1.20 -4.05
C ASP A 7 7.89 1.68 -2.92
N SER A 8 7.29 1.86 -1.74
CA SER A 8 7.97 2.29 -0.51
C SER A 8 7.42 1.52 0.67
N PRO A 9 8.03 0.38 1.03
CA PRO A 9 7.58 -0.42 2.16
C PRO A 9 7.60 0.37 3.49
N GLY A 10 8.55 1.30 3.64
CA GLY A 10 8.68 2.15 4.82
C GLY A 10 7.50 3.10 5.03
N ASP A 11 6.81 3.51 3.97
CA ASP A 11 5.62 4.36 4.06
C ASP A 11 4.34 3.52 4.10
N ILE A 12 4.30 2.42 3.33
CA ILE A 12 3.10 1.59 3.15
C ILE A 12 2.82 0.67 4.34
N LEU A 13 3.84 0.02 4.91
CA LEU A 13 3.63 -0.95 6.00
C LEU A 13 3.10 -0.29 7.28
N PRO A 14 3.56 0.90 7.71
CA PRO A 14 2.94 1.62 8.83
C PRO A 14 1.45 1.93 8.62
N ILE A 15 1.04 2.25 7.38
CA ILE A 15 -0.38 2.47 7.04
C ILE A 15 -1.18 1.17 7.19
N ALA A 16 -0.63 0.04 6.72
CA ALA A 16 -1.24 -1.28 6.87
C ALA A 16 -1.38 -1.68 8.35
N LEU A 17 -0.35 -1.43 9.16
CA LEU A 17 -0.38 -1.65 10.61
C LEU A 17 -1.45 -0.79 11.28
N HIS A 18 -1.52 0.50 10.91
CA HIS A 18 -2.52 1.42 11.43
C HIS A 18 -3.95 0.94 11.12
N TYR A 19 -4.20 0.49 9.88
CA TYR A 19 -5.49 -0.04 9.47
C TYR A 19 -5.90 -1.29 10.27
N LEU A 20 -4.94 -2.11 10.68
CA LEU A 20 -5.16 -3.28 11.54
C LEU A 20 -5.32 -2.93 13.04
N GLY A 21 -5.24 -1.64 13.40
CA GLY A 21 -5.29 -1.17 14.79
C GLY A 21 -4.00 -1.41 15.57
N LEU A 22 -2.88 -1.68 14.88
CA LEU A 22 -1.56 -1.91 15.46
C LEU A 22 -0.75 -0.60 15.49
N ASP A 23 0.35 -0.60 16.25
CA ASP A 23 1.28 0.53 16.27
C ASP A 23 1.97 0.67 14.90
N PRO A 24 1.85 1.82 14.21
CA PRO A 24 2.55 2.07 12.95
C PRO A 24 4.08 2.01 13.06
N ASN A 25 4.62 2.18 14.27
CA ASN A 25 6.05 2.08 14.57
C ASN A 25 6.43 0.75 15.26
N SER A 26 5.60 -0.28 15.13
CA SER A 26 5.87 -1.58 15.76
C SER A 26 7.24 -2.12 15.36
N SER A 27 7.95 -2.66 16.34
CA SER A 27 9.20 -3.41 16.18
C SER A 27 8.99 -4.93 16.33
N GLN A 28 7.74 -5.38 16.50
CA GLN A 28 7.39 -6.78 16.67
C GLN A 28 7.22 -7.44 15.29
N ALA A 29 7.97 -8.52 15.06
CA ALA A 29 7.91 -9.24 13.78
C ALA A 29 6.49 -9.77 13.45
N GLU A 30 5.75 -10.22 14.47
CA GLU A 30 4.39 -10.78 14.35
C GLU A 30 3.36 -9.78 13.80
N ASP A 31 3.57 -8.48 14.02
CA ASP A 31 2.69 -7.44 13.48
C ASP A 31 2.89 -7.28 11.97
N TYR A 32 4.13 -7.45 11.49
CA TYR A 32 4.44 -7.42 10.06
C TYR A 32 3.95 -8.67 9.31
N ASP A 33 3.82 -9.81 9.99
CA ASP A 33 3.16 -10.98 9.40
C ASP A 33 1.67 -10.70 9.14
N LYS A 34 0.97 -10.06 10.07
CA LYS A 34 -0.43 -9.63 9.87
C LYS A 34 -0.55 -8.60 8.75
N ALA A 35 0.37 -7.62 8.71
CA ALA A 35 0.43 -6.64 7.62
C ALA A 35 0.64 -7.33 6.27
N ARG A 36 1.58 -8.28 6.17
CA ARG A 36 1.82 -9.08 4.97
C ARG A 36 0.57 -9.83 4.52
N GLU A 37 -0.14 -10.49 5.43
CA GLU A 37 -1.39 -11.18 5.11
C GLU A 37 -2.45 -10.24 4.54
N LEU A 38 -2.60 -9.04 5.11
CA LEU A 38 -3.47 -8.00 4.56
C LEU A 38 -3.03 -7.58 3.16
N MET A 39 -1.74 -7.27 2.98
CA MET A 39 -1.19 -6.84 1.68
C MET A 39 -1.40 -7.92 0.61
N LEU A 40 -1.24 -9.21 0.95
CA LEU A 40 -1.50 -10.32 0.03
C LEU A 40 -2.98 -10.42 -0.37
N LYS A 41 -3.92 -10.11 0.53
CA LYS A 41 -5.36 -10.07 0.21
C LYS A 41 -5.71 -8.96 -0.76
N ILE A 42 -5.07 -7.79 -0.64
CA ILE A 42 -5.36 -6.64 -1.52
C ILE A 42 -4.52 -6.64 -2.82
N ARG A 43 -3.38 -7.34 -2.86
CA ARG A 43 -2.45 -7.37 -4.01
C ARG A 43 -3.14 -7.62 -5.36
N PRO A 44 -4.14 -8.52 -5.51
CA PRO A 44 -4.80 -8.74 -6.80
C PRO A 44 -5.57 -7.53 -7.34
N TYR A 45 -5.91 -6.57 -6.49
CA TYR A 45 -6.65 -5.36 -6.85
C TYR A 45 -5.74 -4.14 -7.07
N ILE A 46 -4.44 -4.27 -6.82
CA ILE A 46 -3.44 -3.23 -7.06
C ILE A 46 -2.92 -3.37 -8.49
N ALA A 47 -3.04 -2.31 -9.27
CA ALA A 47 -2.59 -2.30 -10.67
C ALA A 47 -1.06 -2.35 -10.79
N TYR A 48 -0.36 -1.59 -9.95
CA TYR A 48 1.11 -1.58 -9.89
C TYR A 48 1.64 -0.96 -8.59
N PHE A 49 2.93 -1.23 -8.32
CA PHE A 49 3.72 -0.58 -7.28
C PHE A 49 4.76 0.31 -7.95
N HIS A 50 4.67 1.64 -7.79
CA HIS A 50 5.60 2.58 -8.40
C HIS A 50 5.53 4.00 -7.78
N SER A 51 6.66 4.55 -7.35
CA SER A 51 6.69 5.80 -6.55
C SER A 51 6.63 7.11 -7.32
N ALA A 52 6.80 7.12 -8.65
CA ALA A 52 6.64 8.33 -9.48
C ALA A 52 5.47 8.28 -10.50
N LYS A 53 5.19 7.12 -11.09
CA LYS A 53 4.24 6.95 -12.21
C LYS A 53 2.80 7.39 -11.86
N TYR A 54 2.38 7.21 -10.61
CA TYR A 54 1.01 7.52 -10.17
C TYR A 54 0.59 8.97 -10.42
N MET A 55 1.53 9.93 -10.40
CA MET A 55 1.22 11.35 -10.63
C MET A 55 0.69 11.61 -12.04
N THR A 56 1.30 11.00 -13.05
CA THR A 56 0.88 11.14 -14.44
C THR A 56 -0.41 10.37 -14.70
N ASP A 57 -0.49 9.12 -14.22
CA ASP A 57 -1.62 8.23 -14.48
C ASP A 57 -2.91 8.74 -13.82
N ILE A 58 -2.84 9.39 -12.65
CA ILE A 58 -4.03 9.99 -12.01
C ILE A 58 -4.49 11.25 -12.74
N ALA A 59 -3.56 12.06 -13.28
CA ALA A 59 -3.87 13.24 -14.06
C ALA A 59 -4.52 12.89 -15.41
N ASN A 60 -4.09 11.78 -16.02
CA ASN A 60 -4.62 11.27 -17.28
C ASN A 60 -5.93 10.47 -17.11
N GLY A 61 -6.27 10.06 -15.88
CA GLY A 61 -7.47 9.26 -15.58
C GLY A 61 -7.30 7.74 -15.77
N ASP A 62 -6.05 7.26 -15.92
CA ASP A 62 -5.73 5.83 -16.02
C ASP A 62 -5.97 5.10 -14.68
N ILE A 63 -5.76 5.81 -13.57
CA ILE A 63 -6.09 5.37 -12.20
C ILE A 63 -7.04 6.38 -11.54
N CYS A 64 -7.79 5.95 -10.51
CA CYS A 64 -8.60 6.85 -9.67
C CYS A 64 -8.12 6.94 -8.23
N VAL A 65 -7.23 6.04 -7.81
CA VAL A 65 -6.70 6.01 -6.45
C VAL A 65 -5.22 5.71 -6.51
N ALA A 66 -4.43 6.45 -5.74
CA ALA A 66 -3.02 6.20 -5.46
C ALA A 66 -2.80 6.29 -3.95
N ILE A 67 -2.03 5.36 -3.40
CA ILE A 67 -1.71 5.26 -1.97
C ILE A 67 -0.20 5.17 -1.80
#